data_AF-A0A9R1CWQ8-F1
#
_entry.id   AF-A0A9R1CWQ8-F1
#
_cell.length_a   1.000
_cell.length_b   1.000
_cell.length_c   1.000
_cell.angle_alpha   90.00
_cell.angle_beta   90.00
_cell.angle_gamma   90.00
#
_symmetry.space_group_name_H-M   'P 1'
#
loop_
_entity.id
_entity.type
_entity.pdbx_description
1 polymer ?
#
loop_
_entity_poly.entity_id
_entity_poly.type
_entity_poly.pdbx_seq_one_letter_code
_entity_poly.pdbx_strand_id
1 'polypeptide(L)'
;MFSMNVLESPAQFYTAEKVGPAADTLSISTDPYVRDVLHETKPKPKVETETKKKSVFRLPLPSFLTAKLGNKPPTSNNGQGKVQEKGEKSLEESSKKFAKQPVLPFLSASDSMLLSILEKRLNICMPLDYLTVTSPYGYRLDPFTKCRKFHDGIDAIGVNGFTYSMLPGRVAAVHHGNTGYGNYVIIDYGNLRCLYGHLGEIYAKEGTMLQAGTVIGIVGSTGRSTGPHLHLQLQRLSTNNVWTSVDPLPFIHALNQQVESFNERLAEITGKDSPIYNNVEPNSKELTIENLYAALKRHGIKYPKIVLAQAILETGRFRSRVCNEHNNLFGLRHSKGYYSFSNWEESVIAYRDKVQYKHRDGEGYYSFLKRIGYASAPDYINKVREIASQL
;
A
#
# COMPACT_ATOMS: atom_id res chain seq x y z
N MET A 1 37.97 -22.15 -46.83
CA MET A 1 38.11 -20.67 -46.81
C MET A 1 36.71 -20.07 -46.85
N PHE A 2 36.45 -19.15 -45.91
CA PHE A 2 35.49 -18.02 -45.91
C PHE A 2 34.90 -17.63 -47.29
N SER A 3 33.70 -17.05 -47.47
CA SER A 3 32.87 -16.21 -46.58
C SER A 3 31.49 -15.90 -47.21
N MET A 4 30.51 -15.63 -46.33
CA MET A 4 29.49 -14.55 -46.35
C MET A 4 28.50 -14.38 -47.53
N ASN A 5 27.20 -14.55 -47.24
CA ASN A 5 26.11 -13.54 -47.07
C ASN A 5 25.56 -12.98 -48.41
N VAL A 6 24.25 -12.83 -48.67
CA VAL A 6 23.25 -12.02 -47.94
C VAL A 6 21.81 -12.40 -48.40
N LEU A 7 20.92 -12.54 -47.40
CA LEU A 7 19.48 -12.22 -47.28
C LEU A 7 18.59 -12.06 -48.53
N GLU A 8 17.51 -12.87 -48.59
CA GLU A 8 16.12 -12.38 -48.69
C GLU A 8 15.20 -13.32 -47.87
N SER A 9 14.38 -12.75 -46.99
CA SER A 9 13.34 -13.46 -46.21
C SER A 9 11.98 -12.82 -46.52
N PRO A 10 10.97 -13.59 -46.95
CA PRO A 10 9.60 -13.15 -46.93
C PRO A 10 8.94 -13.47 -45.58
N ALA A 11 8.15 -12.51 -45.10
CA ALA A 11 7.33 -12.60 -43.91
C ALA A 11 6.39 -13.82 -43.96
N GLN A 12 6.51 -14.71 -42.98
CA GLN A 12 5.52 -15.74 -42.69
C GLN A 12 4.75 -15.37 -41.42
N PHE A 13 3.44 -15.22 -41.60
CA PHE A 13 2.45 -15.15 -40.55
C PHE A 13 2.48 -16.45 -39.74
N TYR A 14 2.83 -16.37 -38.46
CA TYR A 14 2.63 -17.48 -37.54
C TYR A 14 1.23 -17.42 -36.93
N THR A 15 0.51 -18.50 -37.19
CA THR A 15 -0.81 -18.85 -36.69
C THR A 15 -0.83 -19.01 -35.18
N ALA A 16 -1.92 -18.52 -34.57
CA ALA A 16 -2.21 -18.63 -33.15
C ALA A 16 -2.27 -20.11 -32.70
N GLU A 17 -1.28 -20.52 -31.91
CA GLU A 17 -1.38 -21.73 -31.09
C GLU A 17 -2.09 -21.42 -29.77
N LYS A 18 -3.00 -22.30 -29.41
CA LYS A 18 -3.82 -22.28 -28.19
C LYS A 18 -2.93 -22.34 -26.95
N VAL A 19 -2.84 -21.24 -26.22
CA VAL A 19 -2.40 -21.25 -24.82
C VAL A 19 -3.66 -21.06 -23.96
N GLY A 20 -4.06 -22.11 -23.25
CA GLY A 20 -5.10 -22.01 -22.21
C GLY A 20 -4.62 -21.12 -21.06
N PRO A 21 -5.51 -20.53 -20.25
CA PRO A 21 -5.10 -19.59 -19.22
C PRO A 21 -4.50 -20.36 -18.06
N ALA A 22 -3.18 -20.51 -18.04
CA ALA A 22 -2.47 -20.62 -16.78
C ALA A 22 -2.64 -19.26 -16.09
N ALA A 23 -3.23 -19.26 -14.90
CA ALA A 23 -3.31 -18.07 -14.07
C ALA A 23 -1.88 -17.70 -13.66
N ASP A 24 -1.29 -16.71 -14.33
CA ASP A 24 -0.03 -16.11 -13.90
C ASP A 24 -0.25 -15.52 -12.51
N THR A 25 0.17 -16.28 -11.50
CA THR A 25 0.01 -15.92 -10.10
C THR A 25 1.12 -14.94 -9.76
N LEU A 26 0.93 -13.68 -10.14
CA LEU A 26 1.85 -12.60 -9.80
C LEU A 26 1.49 -12.13 -8.40
N SER A 27 2.35 -12.47 -7.43
CA SER A 27 2.30 -11.94 -6.08
C SER A 27 3.22 -10.72 -6.03
N ILE A 28 2.62 -9.55 -5.89
CA ILE A 28 3.31 -8.28 -5.81
C ILE A 28 3.09 -7.72 -4.40
N SER A 29 4.17 -7.43 -3.66
CA SER A 29 4.14 -7.26 -2.20
C SER A 29 4.75 -5.95 -1.70
N THR A 30 4.04 -5.39 -0.71
CA THR A 30 4.44 -4.56 0.45
C THR A 30 5.16 -3.25 0.20
N ASP A 31 4.35 -2.24 -0.09
CA ASP A 31 4.68 -0.84 0.16
C ASP A 31 4.74 -0.57 1.69
N PRO A 32 5.93 -0.31 2.28
CA PRO A 32 6.06 -0.10 3.73
C PRO A 32 5.50 1.25 4.20
N TYR A 33 5.24 2.20 3.29
CA TYR A 33 4.79 3.57 3.63
C TYR A 33 3.28 3.67 3.86
N VAL A 34 2.54 2.59 3.60
CA VAL A 34 1.09 2.57 3.69
C VAL A 34 0.57 2.49 5.13
N ARG A 35 1.44 2.16 6.11
CA ARG A 35 1.04 1.97 7.51
C ARG A 35 0.79 3.25 8.31
N ASP A 36 1.27 4.42 7.85
CA ASP A 36 1.28 5.64 8.68
C ASP A 36 0.09 6.59 8.49
N VAL A 37 -0.93 6.21 7.72
CA VAL A 37 -2.16 7.00 7.60
C VAL A 37 -3.28 6.33 8.40
N LEU A 38 -3.29 6.58 9.72
CA LEU A 38 -4.46 6.64 10.63
C LEU A 38 -4.14 6.11 12.05
N HIS A 39 -3.55 6.96 12.89
CA HIS A 39 -3.72 6.89 14.34
C HIS A 39 -4.43 8.13 14.86
N GLU A 40 -5.75 8.19 14.69
CA GLU A 40 -6.64 8.85 15.64
C GLU A 40 -7.77 7.89 16.00
N THR A 41 -7.69 7.33 17.21
CA THR A 41 -8.69 6.44 17.78
C THR A 41 -9.86 7.26 18.35
N LYS A 42 -11.03 7.09 17.72
CA LYS A 42 -12.46 7.13 18.15
C LYS A 42 -12.86 7.80 19.47
N PRO A 43 -14.16 8.19 19.59
CA PRO A 43 -15.01 7.38 20.48
C PRO A 43 -16.45 7.08 20.00
N LYS A 44 -16.99 5.99 20.58
CA LYS A 44 -18.39 5.51 20.52
C LYS A 44 -19.39 6.55 21.07
N PRO A 45 -20.67 6.54 20.63
CA PRO A 45 -21.67 7.49 21.13
C PRO A 45 -22.24 7.08 22.50
N LYS A 46 -22.36 8.07 23.40
CA LYS A 46 -23.29 8.07 24.53
C LYS A 46 -24.32 9.20 24.33
N VAL A 47 -25.47 8.98 24.94
CA VAL A 47 -26.78 9.62 24.79
C VAL A 47 -26.85 11.03 25.42
N GLU A 48 -27.66 11.90 24.77
CA GLU A 48 -28.38 13.12 25.26
C GLU A 48 -27.63 14.40 25.68
N THR A 49 -27.80 15.51 24.95
CA THR A 49 -28.81 16.58 25.18
C THR A 49 -28.53 17.79 24.26
N GLU A 50 -29.60 18.42 23.76
CA GLU A 50 -29.57 19.61 22.91
C GLU A 50 -29.02 20.85 23.65
N THR A 51 -28.20 21.68 23.00
CA THR A 51 -28.24 23.14 23.10
C THR A 51 -27.44 23.82 21.96
N LYS A 52 -27.86 25.05 21.65
CA LYS A 52 -27.66 25.82 20.40
C LYS A 52 -26.24 26.35 20.12
N LYS A 53 -25.89 26.35 18.82
CA LYS A 53 -25.05 27.28 18.01
C LYS A 53 -23.97 28.12 18.71
N LYS A 54 -22.71 27.96 18.24
CA LYS A 54 -21.93 29.01 17.55
C LYS A 54 -20.73 28.41 16.80
N SER A 55 -20.64 28.74 15.52
CA SER A 55 -19.53 28.46 14.60
C SER A 55 -18.35 29.36 14.92
N VAL A 56 -17.21 28.80 15.32
CA VAL A 56 -15.85 29.37 15.18
C VAL A 56 -14.87 28.20 15.25
N PHE A 57 -14.22 27.84 14.14
CA PHE A 57 -12.90 27.18 14.18
C PHE A 57 -12.18 27.45 12.85
N ARG A 58 -11.24 28.39 12.89
CA ARG A 58 -10.15 28.54 11.91
C ARG A 58 -9.08 27.53 12.30
N LEU A 59 -8.71 26.64 11.39
CA LEU A 59 -7.47 25.87 11.49
C LEU A 59 -6.33 26.64 10.79
N PRO A 60 -5.09 26.58 11.28
CA PRO A 60 -3.95 27.20 10.61
C PRO A 60 -3.53 26.33 9.43
N LEU A 61 -3.35 26.96 8.26
CA LEU A 61 -2.69 26.35 7.11
C LEU A 61 -1.16 26.31 7.37
N PRO A 62 -0.46 25.21 7.06
CA PRO A 62 0.99 25.21 7.05
C PRO A 62 1.51 26.13 5.93
N SER A 63 2.31 27.12 6.32
CA SER A 63 2.81 28.20 5.48
C SER A 63 4.03 27.79 4.68
N PHE A 64 3.89 26.88 3.72
CA PHE A 64 4.89 26.67 2.66
C PHE A 64 4.18 26.21 1.39
N LEU A 65 3.66 27.17 0.62
CA LEU A 65 3.47 27.16 -0.84
C LEU A 65 2.54 28.33 -1.21
N THR A 66 3.10 29.54 -1.29
CA THR A 66 2.49 30.65 -2.05
C THR A 66 3.59 31.56 -2.58
N ALA A 67 4.24 31.13 -3.66
CA ALA A 67 4.95 32.05 -4.55
C ALA A 67 4.14 32.16 -5.85
N LYS A 68 3.24 33.16 -5.90
CA LYS A 68 2.62 33.60 -7.16
C LYS A 68 3.67 34.38 -7.96
N LEU A 69 3.99 33.88 -9.15
CA LEU A 69 4.64 34.69 -10.18
C LEU A 69 3.70 35.84 -10.57
N GLY A 70 4.22 37.07 -10.55
CA GLY A 70 3.57 38.26 -11.08
C GLY A 70 4.60 39.33 -11.41
N ASN A 71 5.02 39.39 -12.67
CA ASN A 71 5.87 40.43 -13.23
C ASN A 71 5.07 41.72 -13.48
N LYS A 72 5.52 42.87 -12.93
CA LYS A 72 5.71 44.18 -13.62
C LYS A 72 6.20 45.30 -12.65
N PRO A 73 6.87 46.36 -13.14
CA PRO A 73 7.92 47.12 -12.44
C PRO A 73 7.46 48.52 -11.92
N PRO A 74 8.34 49.32 -11.27
CA PRO A 74 7.94 50.33 -10.27
C PRO A 74 7.91 51.77 -10.81
N THR A 75 7.19 52.65 -10.10
CA THR A 75 7.43 54.11 -10.07
C THR A 75 6.95 54.66 -8.71
N SER A 76 7.88 55.17 -7.91
CA SER A 76 8.10 56.60 -7.58
C SER A 76 7.07 57.20 -6.60
N ASN A 77 7.52 57.55 -5.38
CA ASN A 77 7.61 58.96 -4.99
C ASN A 77 8.20 59.18 -3.58
N ASN A 78 9.01 60.24 -3.55
CA ASN A 78 9.65 60.96 -2.47
C ASN A 78 8.79 61.28 -1.23
N GLY A 79 9.46 61.44 -0.09
CA GLY A 79 8.96 62.19 1.07
C GLY A 79 10.01 62.33 2.17
N GLN A 80 10.74 63.46 2.18
CA GLN A 80 11.70 63.89 3.21
C GLN A 80 10.99 64.57 4.41
N GLY A 81 11.62 64.52 5.60
CA GLY A 81 11.32 65.34 6.79
C GLY A 81 11.80 64.62 8.07
N LYS A 82 13.01 64.77 8.65
CA LYS A 82 13.81 65.90 9.23
C LYS A 82 13.43 66.28 10.69
N VAL A 83 14.40 66.06 11.60
CA VAL A 83 14.69 66.73 12.92
C VAL A 83 13.79 66.28 14.11
N GLN A 84 14.25 65.95 15.34
CA GLN A 84 15.22 66.62 16.22
C GLN A 84 15.78 65.73 17.37
N GLU A 85 17.04 65.95 17.76
CA GLU A 85 17.74 65.39 18.94
C GLU A 85 17.34 66.06 20.28
N LYS A 86 17.44 65.30 21.39
CA LYS A 86 18.11 65.70 22.66
C LYS A 86 17.98 64.60 23.73
N GLY A 87 19.08 64.29 24.43
CA GLY A 87 19.06 63.63 25.75
C GLY A 87 20.15 62.57 25.96
N GLU A 88 21.16 62.91 26.77
CA GLU A 88 22.42 62.20 27.00
C GLU A 88 22.35 60.93 27.88
N LYS A 89 23.33 60.03 27.64
CA LYS A 89 24.08 59.15 28.58
C LYS A 89 23.24 58.19 29.46
N SER A 90 23.38 56.88 29.38
CA SER A 90 24.61 56.07 29.53
C SER A 90 24.22 54.58 29.56
N LEU A 91 25.21 53.73 29.27
CA LEU A 91 25.28 52.28 29.54
C LEU A 91 24.38 51.36 28.67
N GLU A 92 24.94 50.81 27.58
CA GLU A 92 25.43 49.43 27.57
C GLU A 92 25.84 48.99 26.16
N GLU A 93 26.86 48.13 26.14
CA GLU A 93 27.57 47.61 24.99
C GLU A 93 26.66 46.84 24.03
N SER A 94 26.69 47.19 22.74
CA SER A 94 26.38 46.20 21.71
C SER A 94 27.12 46.54 20.42
N SER A 95 28.39 46.13 20.39
CA SER A 95 29.22 46.05 19.20
C SER A 95 28.50 45.29 18.08
N LYS A 96 28.33 45.99 16.95
CA LYS A 96 28.06 45.50 15.60
C LYS A 96 28.36 44.00 15.40
N LYS A 97 27.33 43.22 15.10
CA LYS A 97 27.45 42.08 14.19
C LYS A 97 26.32 42.17 13.19
N PHE A 98 26.70 42.37 11.92
CA PHE A 98 25.85 42.15 10.75
C PHE A 98 25.01 40.90 10.99
N ALA A 99 23.69 41.05 11.00
CA ALA A 99 22.78 39.91 10.86
C ALA A 99 23.04 39.32 9.47
N LYS A 100 23.91 38.31 9.40
CA LYS A 100 23.90 37.39 8.26
C LYS A 100 22.47 36.88 8.16
N GLN A 101 21.84 37.10 7.02
CA GLN A 101 20.65 36.35 6.66
C GLN A 101 20.92 34.86 6.98
N PRO A 102 19.95 34.12 7.54
CA PRO A 102 20.09 32.68 7.65
C PRO A 102 20.06 32.12 6.23
N VAL A 103 21.25 32.05 5.61
CA VAL A 103 21.46 31.20 4.45
C VAL A 103 21.21 29.80 4.98
N LEU A 104 20.10 29.19 4.59
CA LEU A 104 19.85 27.78 4.84
C LEU A 104 21.11 27.04 4.40
N PRO A 105 21.82 26.37 5.33
CA PRO A 105 23.07 25.70 4.98
C PRO A 105 22.72 24.69 3.89
N PHE A 106 23.36 24.88 2.73
CA PHE A 106 23.29 24.09 1.52
C PHE A 106 22.60 22.72 1.69
N LEU A 107 21.48 22.52 1.00
CA LEU A 107 21.08 21.19 0.54
C LEU A 107 22.32 20.61 -0.15
N SER A 108 22.90 19.56 0.42
CA SER A 108 23.93 18.81 -0.28
C SER A 108 23.32 18.22 -1.56
N ALA A 109 24.16 17.83 -2.53
CA ALA A 109 23.67 17.10 -3.70
C ALA A 109 22.87 15.85 -3.29
N SER A 110 23.28 15.20 -2.18
CA SER A 110 22.59 14.07 -1.56
C SER A 110 21.19 14.45 -1.05
N ASP A 111 21.03 15.60 -0.41
CA ASP A 111 19.71 16.05 0.09
C ASP A 111 18.76 16.37 -1.07
N SER A 112 19.28 16.98 -2.13
CA SER A 112 18.48 17.27 -3.33
C SER A 112 18.04 15.98 -4.05
N MET A 113 18.93 14.99 -4.11
CA MET A 113 18.64 13.67 -4.68
C MET A 113 17.62 12.91 -3.82
N LEU A 114 17.80 12.89 -2.50
CA LEU A 114 16.88 12.29 -1.53
C LEU A 114 15.48 12.87 -1.67
N LEU A 115 15.35 14.21 -1.63
CA LEU A 115 14.06 14.89 -1.79
C LEU A 115 13.40 14.56 -3.12
N SER A 116 14.17 14.52 -4.21
CA SER A 116 13.62 14.17 -5.53
C SER A 116 13.08 12.73 -5.61
N ILE A 117 13.73 11.79 -4.90
CA ILE A 117 13.29 10.40 -4.88
C ILE A 117 12.09 10.23 -3.95
N LEU A 118 12.09 10.89 -2.79
CA LEU A 118 10.95 10.94 -1.88
C LEU A 118 9.71 11.51 -2.58
N GLU A 119 9.84 12.61 -3.31
CA GLU A 119 8.74 13.20 -4.07
C GLU A 119 8.17 12.23 -5.11
N LYS A 120 9.03 11.54 -5.87
CA LYS A 120 8.59 10.53 -6.83
C LYS A 120 7.92 9.35 -6.16
N ARG A 121 8.46 8.90 -5.03
CA ARG A 121 7.96 7.76 -4.27
C ARG A 121 6.60 8.04 -3.63
N LEU A 122 6.38 9.24 -3.10
CA LEU A 122 5.11 9.68 -2.53
C LEU A 122 4.00 9.85 -3.57
N ASN A 123 4.36 9.89 -4.86
CA ASN A 123 3.41 10.01 -5.96
C ASN A 123 3.05 8.66 -6.61
N ILE A 124 3.48 7.53 -6.03
CA ILE A 124 3.09 6.19 -6.49
C ILE A 124 2.82 5.26 -5.31
N CYS A 125 1.82 4.38 -5.45
CA CYS A 125 1.47 3.38 -4.45
C CYS A 125 0.82 2.16 -5.14
N MET A 126 1.00 0.98 -4.58
CA MET A 126 0.24 -0.19 -5.01
C MET A 126 -1.24 -0.09 -4.54
N PRO A 127 -2.22 -0.65 -5.28
CA PRO A 127 -3.64 -0.53 -4.94
C PRO A 127 -4.05 -1.38 -3.74
N LEU A 128 -3.19 -2.31 -3.30
CA LEU A 128 -3.32 -3.21 -2.15
C LEU A 128 -1.93 -3.44 -1.54
N ASP A 129 -1.87 -3.77 -0.25
CA ASP A 129 -0.61 -4.14 0.43
C ASP A 129 0.04 -5.38 -0.22
N TYR A 130 -0.81 -6.31 -0.67
CA TYR A 130 -0.44 -7.50 -1.42
C TYR A 130 -1.43 -7.67 -2.56
N LEU A 131 -0.91 -7.72 -3.78
CA LEU A 131 -1.72 -7.93 -4.96
C LEU A 131 -1.43 -9.32 -5.52
N THR A 132 -2.43 -10.19 -5.47
CA THR A 132 -2.43 -11.51 -6.12
C THR A 132 -3.58 -11.56 -7.09
N VAL A 133 -3.28 -11.63 -8.38
CA VAL A 133 -4.32 -11.67 -9.43
C VAL A 133 -4.95 -13.06 -9.48
N THR A 134 -6.26 -13.12 -9.24
CA THR A 134 -7.08 -14.34 -9.36
C THR A 134 -7.80 -14.46 -10.69
N SER A 135 -8.01 -13.34 -11.38
CA SER A 135 -8.52 -13.37 -12.75
C SER A 135 -7.91 -12.28 -13.62
N PRO A 136 -7.40 -12.63 -14.81
CA PRO A 136 -6.83 -11.67 -15.74
C PRO A 136 -7.90 -10.90 -16.53
N TYR A 137 -7.45 -9.85 -17.20
CA TYR A 137 -8.16 -9.11 -18.22
C TYR A 137 -8.38 -9.96 -19.48
N GLY A 138 -9.46 -9.67 -20.23
CA GLY A 138 -9.76 -10.32 -21.51
C GLY A 138 -10.87 -11.35 -21.46
N TYR A 139 -11.01 -12.15 -22.52
CA TYR A 139 -12.09 -13.13 -22.62
C TYR A 139 -11.89 -14.33 -21.70
N ARG A 140 -12.84 -14.55 -20.79
CA ARG A 140 -12.88 -15.72 -19.90
C ARG A 140 -14.28 -16.35 -19.86
N LEU A 141 -14.39 -17.53 -19.27
CA LEU A 141 -15.71 -18.10 -18.93
C LEU A 141 -16.29 -17.28 -17.78
N ASP A 142 -17.51 -16.79 -17.98
CA ASP A 142 -18.25 -16.07 -16.94
C ASP A 142 -18.49 -17.01 -15.75
N PRO A 143 -18.11 -16.63 -14.53
CA PRO A 143 -18.22 -17.53 -13.39
C PRO A 143 -19.67 -17.89 -13.05
N PHE A 144 -20.63 -17.05 -13.44
CA PHE A 144 -22.06 -17.23 -13.18
C PHE A 144 -22.77 -17.97 -14.32
N THR A 145 -22.56 -17.53 -15.58
CA THR A 145 -23.30 -18.08 -16.73
C THR A 145 -22.55 -19.19 -17.47
N LYS A 146 -21.25 -19.35 -17.21
CA LYS A 146 -20.33 -20.24 -17.96
C LYS A 146 -20.21 -19.92 -19.45
N CYS A 147 -20.78 -18.80 -19.91
CA CYS A 147 -20.60 -18.31 -21.27
C CYS A 147 -19.31 -17.50 -21.38
N ARG A 148 -18.71 -17.44 -22.57
CA ARG A 148 -17.54 -16.59 -22.82
C ARG A 148 -17.93 -15.11 -22.68
N LYS A 149 -17.29 -14.38 -21.76
CA LYS A 149 -17.51 -12.95 -21.52
C LYS A 149 -16.18 -12.22 -21.44
N PHE A 150 -16.16 -10.99 -21.91
CA PHE A 150 -15.01 -10.12 -21.76
C PHE A 150 -14.92 -9.57 -20.33
N HIS A 151 -13.76 -9.72 -19.71
CA HIS A 151 -13.43 -9.14 -18.43
C HIS A 151 -12.58 -7.89 -18.65
N ASP A 152 -13.13 -6.74 -18.32
CA ASP A 152 -12.57 -5.44 -18.65
C ASP A 152 -11.72 -4.83 -17.52
N GLY A 153 -11.18 -5.69 -16.67
CA GLY A 153 -10.24 -5.38 -15.60
C GLY A 153 -9.53 -6.65 -15.13
N ILE A 154 -8.87 -6.58 -13.98
CA ILE A 154 -8.34 -7.73 -13.25
C ILE A 154 -9.05 -7.89 -11.92
N ASP A 155 -9.12 -9.12 -11.42
CA ASP A 155 -9.62 -9.42 -10.08
C ASP A 155 -8.45 -9.86 -9.21
N ALA A 156 -8.22 -9.17 -8.09
CA ALA A 156 -7.16 -9.49 -7.14
C ALA A 156 -7.73 -9.87 -5.76
N ILE A 157 -7.04 -10.76 -5.04
CA ILE A 157 -7.46 -11.19 -3.70
C ILE A 157 -7.57 -9.98 -2.77
N GLY A 158 -8.73 -9.83 -2.11
CA GLY A 158 -8.92 -8.77 -1.12
C GLY A 158 -9.97 -9.14 -0.09
N VAL A 159 -9.52 -9.73 1.02
CA VAL A 159 -10.40 -10.13 2.12
C VAL A 159 -10.38 -9.05 3.19
N ASN A 160 -11.29 -8.06 3.18
CA ASN A 160 -11.34 -6.95 4.15
C ASN A 160 -10.03 -6.13 4.21
N GLY A 161 -9.42 -5.86 3.05
CA GLY A 161 -8.22 -5.03 2.98
C GLY A 161 -8.52 -3.59 2.62
N PHE A 162 -7.73 -2.67 3.14
CA PHE A 162 -7.71 -1.32 2.57
C PHE A 162 -7.23 -1.38 1.13
N THR A 163 -7.82 -0.54 0.31
CA THR A 163 -7.34 -0.26 -1.04
C THR A 163 -6.98 1.21 -1.16
N TYR A 164 -6.01 1.49 -2.01
CA TYR A 164 -5.35 2.79 -2.08
C TYR A 164 -5.39 3.38 -3.48
N SER A 165 -5.42 4.72 -3.56
CA SER A 165 -5.18 5.43 -4.83
C SER A 165 -3.76 5.13 -5.31
N MET A 166 -3.61 4.64 -6.54
CA MET A 166 -2.29 4.25 -7.06
C MET A 166 -1.42 5.45 -7.40
N LEU A 167 -2.05 6.54 -7.85
CA LEU A 167 -1.43 7.80 -8.25
C LEU A 167 -2.19 8.97 -7.59
N PRO A 168 -1.63 10.19 -7.58
CA PRO A 168 -2.40 11.39 -7.28
C PRO A 168 -3.47 11.59 -8.35
N GLY A 169 -4.68 11.93 -7.92
CA GLY A 169 -5.80 12.05 -8.85
C GLY A 169 -7.03 12.66 -8.22
N ARG A 170 -8.08 12.83 -9.03
CA ARG A 170 -9.39 13.31 -8.58
C ARG A 170 -10.35 12.14 -8.54
N VAL A 171 -11.13 12.01 -7.46
CA VAL A 171 -12.26 11.08 -7.43
C VAL A 171 -13.30 11.57 -8.44
N ALA A 172 -13.40 10.88 -9.57
CA ALA A 172 -14.29 11.23 -10.66
C ALA A 172 -15.72 10.78 -10.43
N ALA A 173 -15.91 9.64 -9.76
CA ALA A 173 -17.23 9.11 -9.42
C ALA A 173 -17.15 8.21 -8.19
N VAL A 174 -18.22 8.23 -7.38
CA VAL A 174 -18.48 7.26 -6.31
C VAL A 174 -19.84 6.64 -6.58
N HIS A 175 -19.93 5.31 -6.52
CA HIS A 175 -21.18 4.59 -6.75
C HIS A 175 -21.42 3.57 -5.64
N HIS A 176 -22.68 3.51 -5.19
CA HIS A 176 -23.17 2.50 -4.27
C HIS A 176 -24.23 1.64 -4.96
N GLY A 177 -24.05 0.33 -4.97
CA GLY A 177 -24.95 -0.57 -5.68
C GLY A 177 -24.64 -2.04 -5.47
N ASN A 178 -25.59 -2.89 -5.88
CA ASN A 178 -25.52 -4.35 -5.73
C ASN A 178 -25.51 -5.10 -7.08
N THR A 179 -25.27 -4.39 -8.18
CA THR A 179 -25.18 -4.96 -9.54
C THR A 179 -23.87 -4.58 -10.22
N GLY A 180 -23.46 -5.31 -11.25
CA GLY A 180 -22.21 -5.01 -11.99
C GLY A 180 -21.01 -4.99 -11.05
N TYR A 181 -20.27 -3.88 -11.01
CA TYR A 181 -19.13 -3.68 -10.11
C TYR A 181 -19.50 -3.50 -8.63
N GLY A 182 -20.78 -3.43 -8.28
CA GLY A 182 -21.20 -3.21 -6.89
C GLY A 182 -20.89 -1.78 -6.43
N ASN A 183 -20.38 -1.64 -5.21
CA ASN A 183 -19.83 -0.37 -4.76
C ASN A 183 -18.48 -0.15 -5.43
N TYR A 184 -18.27 1.02 -6.04
CA TYR A 184 -17.01 1.35 -6.69
C TYR A 184 -16.65 2.83 -6.62
N VAL A 185 -15.36 3.09 -6.81
CA VAL A 185 -14.79 4.43 -6.95
C VAL A 185 -14.04 4.51 -8.28
N ILE A 186 -14.22 5.60 -9.02
CA ILE A 186 -13.38 5.92 -10.19
C ILE A 186 -12.47 7.07 -9.83
N ILE A 187 -11.16 6.89 -9.99
CA ILE A 187 -10.15 7.92 -9.79
C ILE A 187 -9.56 8.29 -11.15
N ASP A 188 -9.58 9.57 -11.47
CA ASP A 188 -9.00 10.17 -12.67
C ASP A 188 -7.59 10.69 -12.37
N TYR A 189 -6.62 10.17 -13.11
CA TYR A 189 -5.20 10.51 -13.06
C TYR A 189 -4.77 11.38 -14.27
N GLY A 190 -5.73 11.91 -15.04
CA GLY A 190 -5.51 12.73 -16.23
C GLY A 190 -5.78 11.97 -17.53
N ASN A 191 -4.77 11.31 -18.08
CA ASN A 191 -4.92 10.49 -19.30
C ASN A 191 -5.23 9.00 -19.00
N LEU A 192 -5.28 8.66 -17.72
CA LEU A 192 -5.64 7.36 -17.18
C LEU A 192 -6.71 7.57 -16.12
N ARG A 193 -7.66 6.63 -16.02
CA ARG A 193 -8.53 6.53 -14.86
C ARG A 193 -8.66 5.08 -14.44
N CYS A 194 -8.86 4.86 -13.15
CA CYS A 194 -8.99 3.52 -12.60
C CYS A 194 -10.28 3.38 -11.80
N LEU A 195 -11.02 2.31 -12.07
CA LEU A 195 -12.17 1.88 -11.29
C LEU A 195 -11.73 0.82 -10.27
N TYR A 196 -12.11 1.05 -9.01
CA TYR A 196 -11.92 0.15 -7.88
C TYR A 196 -13.29 -0.41 -7.49
N GLY A 197 -13.56 -1.66 -7.87
CA GLY A 197 -14.87 -2.30 -7.74
C GLY A 197 -14.98 -3.31 -6.61
N HIS A 198 -16.22 -3.76 -6.39
CA HIS A 198 -16.61 -4.75 -5.37
C HIS A 198 -16.29 -4.32 -3.93
N LEU A 199 -16.21 -3.02 -3.67
CA LEU A 199 -15.87 -2.49 -2.35
C LEU A 199 -16.95 -2.84 -1.32
N GLY A 200 -16.54 -3.14 -0.10
CA GLY A 200 -17.44 -3.32 1.04
C GLY A 200 -17.83 -1.96 1.63
N GLU A 201 -16.85 -1.08 1.76
CA GLU A 201 -17.01 0.30 2.24
C GLU A 201 -16.23 1.26 1.35
N ILE A 202 -16.77 2.47 1.15
CA ILE A 202 -16.13 3.55 0.40
C ILE A 202 -15.84 4.70 1.37
N TYR A 203 -14.58 5.16 1.39
CA TYR A 203 -14.13 6.32 2.17
C TYR A 203 -13.87 7.55 1.29
N ALA A 204 -13.53 7.33 0.02
CA ALA A 204 -13.36 8.39 -0.95
C ALA A 204 -14.68 9.16 -1.19
N LYS A 205 -14.58 10.49 -1.36
CA LYS A 205 -15.71 11.35 -1.72
C LYS A 205 -15.52 11.90 -3.11
N GLU A 206 -16.60 11.92 -3.90
CA GLU A 206 -16.58 12.44 -5.26
C GLU A 206 -16.05 13.89 -5.30
N GLY A 207 -15.21 14.16 -6.30
CA GLY A 207 -14.54 15.44 -6.50
C GLY A 207 -13.30 15.70 -5.63
N THR A 208 -12.99 14.83 -4.68
CA THR A 208 -11.82 14.97 -3.79
C THR A 208 -10.52 14.72 -4.56
N MET A 209 -9.50 15.55 -4.29
CA MET A 209 -8.14 15.29 -4.73
C MET A 209 -7.47 14.32 -3.75
N LEU A 210 -6.90 13.24 -4.27
CA LEU A 210 -6.21 12.21 -3.52
C LEU A 210 -4.72 12.26 -3.85
N GLN A 211 -3.88 12.01 -2.85
CA GLN A 211 -2.49 11.62 -3.06
C GLN A 211 -2.42 10.11 -3.33
N ALA A 212 -1.33 9.63 -3.93
CA ALA A 212 -1.06 8.20 -3.96
C ALA A 212 -1.00 7.65 -2.52
N GLY A 213 -1.46 6.42 -2.32
CA GLY A 213 -1.53 5.80 -0.99
C GLY A 213 -2.73 6.20 -0.16
N THR A 214 -3.54 7.18 -0.59
CA THR A 214 -4.76 7.53 0.15
C THR A 214 -5.72 6.35 0.17
N VAL A 215 -6.18 5.96 1.37
CA VAL A 215 -7.21 4.91 1.54
C VAL A 215 -8.51 5.36 0.89
N ILE A 216 -8.97 4.61 -0.09
CA ILE A 216 -10.20 4.91 -0.83
C ILE A 216 -11.41 4.09 -0.32
N GLY A 217 -11.15 2.97 0.36
CA GLY A 217 -12.18 2.10 0.90
C GLY A 217 -11.63 0.75 1.38
N ILE A 218 -12.55 -0.16 1.69
CA ILE A 218 -12.26 -1.55 2.07
C ILE A 218 -12.77 -2.49 0.98
N VAL A 219 -11.94 -3.44 0.57
CA VAL A 219 -12.34 -4.51 -0.35
C VAL A 219 -13.41 -5.40 0.27
N GLY A 220 -14.47 -5.66 -0.49
CA GLY A 220 -15.59 -6.50 -0.07
C GLY A 220 -16.01 -7.46 -1.19
N SER A 221 -17.31 -7.72 -1.26
CA SER A 221 -17.91 -8.67 -2.22
C SER A 221 -19.26 -8.16 -2.75
N THR A 222 -19.39 -6.85 -2.96
CA THR A 222 -20.64 -6.24 -3.44
C THR A 222 -20.80 -6.40 -4.95
N GLY A 223 -22.02 -6.26 -5.47
CA GLY A 223 -22.26 -6.42 -6.90
C GLY A 223 -22.19 -7.87 -7.37
N ARG A 224 -21.76 -8.06 -8.61
CA ARG A 224 -21.71 -9.37 -9.26
C ARG A 224 -20.38 -10.08 -8.96
N SER A 225 -20.22 -10.49 -7.70
CA SER A 225 -19.02 -11.13 -7.15
C SER A 225 -19.31 -12.53 -6.63
N THR A 226 -18.33 -13.44 -6.72
CA THR A 226 -18.39 -14.80 -6.14
C THR A 226 -17.74 -14.90 -4.75
N GLY A 227 -17.15 -13.80 -4.24
CA GLY A 227 -16.47 -13.76 -2.95
C GLY A 227 -15.57 -12.52 -2.82
N PRO A 228 -14.96 -12.26 -1.64
CA PRO A 228 -14.20 -11.04 -1.43
C PRO A 228 -12.97 -10.88 -2.35
N HIS A 229 -12.98 -9.84 -3.19
CA HIS A 229 -11.89 -9.49 -4.12
C HIS A 229 -12.00 -8.04 -4.58
N LEU A 230 -10.88 -7.47 -5.03
CA LEU A 230 -10.83 -6.15 -5.64
C LEU A 230 -10.86 -6.31 -7.16
N HIS A 231 -11.84 -5.68 -7.82
CA HIS A 231 -11.81 -5.51 -9.26
C HIS A 231 -11.13 -4.20 -9.62
N LEU A 232 -10.09 -4.25 -10.45
CA LEU A 232 -9.38 -3.08 -10.98
C LEU A 232 -9.58 -3.00 -12.48
N GLN A 233 -10.26 -1.96 -12.93
CA GLN A 233 -10.33 -1.61 -14.36
C GLN A 233 -9.48 -0.37 -14.61
N LEU A 234 -8.59 -0.44 -15.59
CA LEU A 234 -7.79 0.69 -16.05
C LEU A 234 -8.32 1.15 -17.40
N GLN A 235 -8.55 2.45 -17.55
CA GLN A 235 -9.00 3.04 -18.80
C GLN A 235 -8.04 4.13 -19.24
N ARG A 236 -7.75 4.17 -20.54
CA ARG A 236 -6.90 5.17 -21.17
C ARG A 236 -7.72 6.12 -22.02
N LEU A 237 -7.43 7.40 -21.93
CA LEU A 237 -8.04 8.41 -22.79
C LEU A 237 -7.37 8.37 -24.17
N SER A 238 -8.18 8.15 -25.20
CA SER A 238 -7.73 8.25 -26.60
C SER A 238 -7.65 9.71 -27.07
N THR A 239 -6.99 9.93 -28.22
CA THR A 239 -6.91 11.26 -28.87
C THR A 239 -8.27 11.87 -29.21
N ASN A 240 -9.30 11.03 -29.33
CA ASN A 240 -10.67 11.44 -29.64
C ASN A 240 -11.51 11.65 -28.37
N ASN A 241 -10.87 11.76 -27.20
CA ASN A 241 -11.52 11.92 -25.89
C ASN A 241 -12.46 10.77 -25.48
N VAL A 242 -12.21 9.56 -25.98
CA VAL A 242 -12.94 8.35 -25.58
C VAL A 242 -12.09 7.53 -24.62
N TRP A 243 -12.70 7.12 -23.50
CA TRP A 243 -12.11 6.21 -22.53
C TRP A 243 -12.25 4.76 -23.00
N THR A 244 -11.13 4.06 -23.10
CA THR A 244 -11.10 2.65 -23.51
C THR A 244 -10.46 1.81 -22.41
N SER A 245 -11.09 0.68 -22.05
CA SER A 245 -10.48 -0.27 -21.12
C SER A 245 -9.23 -0.90 -21.72
N VAL A 246 -8.20 -1.03 -20.90
CA VAL A 246 -6.91 -1.62 -21.24
C VAL A 246 -6.51 -2.61 -20.16
N ASP A 247 -5.65 -3.56 -20.49
CA ASP A 247 -5.12 -4.50 -19.51
C ASP A 247 -4.37 -3.73 -18.38
N PRO A 248 -4.82 -3.81 -17.12
CA PRO A 248 -4.13 -3.18 -15.99
C PRO A 248 -2.78 -3.80 -15.65
N LEU A 249 -2.54 -5.07 -16.02
CA LEU A 249 -1.40 -5.84 -15.50
C LEU A 249 -0.04 -5.24 -15.88
N PRO A 250 0.21 -4.81 -17.13
CA PRO A 250 1.48 -4.14 -17.48
C PRO A 250 1.72 -2.85 -16.70
N PHE A 251 0.66 -2.07 -16.44
CA PHE A 251 0.77 -0.84 -15.64
C PHE A 251 1.13 -1.16 -14.19
N ILE A 252 0.47 -2.15 -13.58
CA ILE A 252 0.72 -2.58 -12.20
C ILE A 252 2.15 -3.12 -12.05
N HIS A 253 2.66 -3.87 -13.01
CA HIS A 253 4.05 -4.34 -13.02
C HIS A 253 5.05 -3.18 -13.07
N ALA A 254 4.86 -2.25 -14.00
CA ALA A 254 5.73 -1.09 -14.12
C ALA A 254 5.68 -0.23 -12.85
N LEU A 255 4.50 -0.05 -12.26
CA LEU A 255 4.31 0.68 -11.02
C LEU A 255 5.08 0.04 -9.87
N ASN A 256 4.98 -1.29 -9.71
CA ASN A 256 5.70 -2.00 -8.67
C ASN A 256 7.22 -1.91 -8.83
N GLN A 257 7.73 -2.07 -10.05
CA GLN A 257 9.17 -1.92 -10.32
C GLN A 257 9.68 -0.51 -9.97
N GLN A 258 8.87 0.53 -10.18
CA GLN A 258 9.23 1.90 -9.77
C GLN A 258 9.22 2.04 -8.24
N VAL A 259 8.23 1.48 -7.55
CA VAL A 259 8.17 1.45 -6.08
C VAL A 259 9.41 0.78 -5.50
N GLU A 260 9.76 -0.41 -5.98
CA GLU A 260 10.94 -1.16 -5.56
C GLU A 260 12.23 -0.38 -5.84
N SER A 261 12.39 0.14 -7.05
CA SER A 261 13.58 0.92 -7.42
C SER A 261 13.77 2.18 -6.57
N PHE A 262 12.69 2.91 -6.27
CA PHE A 262 12.79 4.06 -5.35
C PHE A 262 13.10 3.62 -3.93
N ASN A 263 12.53 2.52 -3.46
CA ASN A 263 12.83 1.99 -2.14
C ASN A 263 14.33 1.63 -2.01
N GLU A 264 14.89 0.94 -3.00
CA GLU A 264 16.31 0.59 -3.03
C GLU A 264 17.21 1.83 -3.02
N ARG A 265 16.92 2.82 -3.87
CA ARG A 265 17.73 4.05 -3.96
C ARG A 265 17.68 4.88 -2.69
N LEU A 266 16.53 4.95 -2.04
CA LEU A 266 16.42 5.65 -0.77
C LEU A 266 17.19 4.92 0.34
N ALA A 267 17.18 3.58 0.37
CA ALA A 267 18.00 2.80 1.29
C ALA A 267 19.51 3.00 1.04
N GLU A 268 19.93 3.14 -0.22
CA GLU A 268 21.32 3.46 -0.57
C GLU A 268 21.73 4.85 -0.08
N ILE A 269 20.92 5.88 -0.36
CA ILE A 269 21.24 7.28 -0.02
C ILE A 269 21.27 7.50 1.48
N THR A 270 20.33 6.87 2.19
CA THR A 270 20.19 7.08 3.62
C THR A 270 21.12 6.16 4.44
N GLY A 271 21.84 5.25 3.79
CA GLY A 271 22.65 4.20 4.41
C GLY A 271 21.80 2.97 4.74
N LYS A 272 22.36 1.77 4.60
CA LYS A 272 21.64 0.49 4.85
C LYS A 272 21.13 0.30 6.30
N ASP A 273 21.46 1.23 7.20
CA ASP A 273 20.99 1.33 8.58
C ASP A 273 20.10 2.57 8.84
N SER A 274 19.60 3.21 7.78
CA SER A 274 18.85 4.45 7.86
C SER A 274 17.56 4.34 8.66
N PRO A 275 17.29 5.26 9.57
CA PRO A 275 16.01 5.35 10.26
C PRO A 275 14.81 5.60 9.32
N ILE A 276 14.98 6.08 8.09
CA ILE A 276 13.83 6.25 7.17
C ILE A 276 13.37 4.89 6.58
N TYR A 277 14.26 3.89 6.53
CA TYR A 277 13.97 2.52 6.10
C TYR A 277 13.82 1.53 7.27
N ASN A 278 14.51 1.83 8.38
CA ASN A 278 14.64 0.97 9.55
C ASN A 278 14.09 1.59 10.85
N ASN A 279 13.50 2.80 10.84
CA ASN A 279 12.66 3.29 11.94
C ASN A 279 11.17 3.18 11.58
N VAL A 280 10.70 1.95 11.59
CA VAL A 280 10.06 1.58 12.84
C VAL A 280 11.14 0.74 13.52
N GLU A 281 11.81 1.26 14.57
CA GLU A 281 12.22 0.33 15.63
C GLU A 281 10.90 -0.38 15.91
N PRO A 282 10.75 -1.68 15.57
CA PRO A 282 9.47 -2.35 15.59
C PRO A 282 8.81 -1.85 16.84
N ASN A 283 7.70 -1.13 16.74
CA ASN A 283 6.91 -0.92 17.92
C ASN A 283 6.59 -2.35 18.30
N SER A 284 7.37 -2.92 19.23
CA SER A 284 7.61 -4.36 19.30
C SER A 284 6.33 -5.11 19.64
N LYS A 285 5.31 -4.32 19.97
CA LYS A 285 3.96 -4.64 20.32
C LYS A 285 3.01 -4.74 19.11
N GLU A 286 3.28 -4.12 17.96
CA GLU A 286 2.38 -4.17 16.81
C GLU A 286 2.59 -5.42 15.96
N LEU A 287 1.49 -6.05 15.54
CA LEU A 287 1.51 -7.23 14.70
C LEU A 287 1.65 -6.83 13.22
N THR A 288 2.86 -6.96 12.69
CA THR A 288 3.16 -6.82 11.26
C THR A 288 3.88 -8.06 10.75
N ILE A 289 3.97 -8.25 9.42
CA ILE A 289 4.73 -9.37 8.84
C ILE A 289 6.20 -9.30 9.26
N GLU A 290 6.79 -8.11 9.24
CA GLU A 290 8.20 -7.90 9.61
C GLU A 290 8.43 -8.20 11.09
N ASN A 291 7.56 -7.67 11.96
CA ASN A 291 7.66 -7.88 13.40
C ASN A 291 7.46 -9.34 13.76
N LEU A 292 6.50 -10.01 13.10
CA LEU A 292 6.28 -11.43 13.26
C LEU A 292 7.48 -12.22 12.77
N TYR A 293 8.01 -11.94 11.58
CA TYR A 293 9.19 -12.65 11.07
C TYR A 293 10.41 -12.47 11.98
N ALA A 294 10.63 -11.25 12.48
CA ALA A 294 11.67 -10.95 13.46
C ALA A 294 11.44 -11.73 14.77
N ALA A 295 10.21 -11.78 15.29
CA ALA A 295 9.86 -12.54 16.48
C ALA A 295 10.06 -14.06 16.28
N LEU A 296 9.66 -14.61 15.12
CA LEU A 296 9.87 -16.03 14.78
C LEU A 296 11.37 -16.37 14.82
N LYS A 297 12.21 -15.53 14.23
CA LYS A 297 13.68 -15.71 14.29
C LYS A 297 14.20 -15.58 15.72
N ARG A 298 13.80 -14.53 16.44
CA ARG A 298 14.21 -14.23 17.81
C ARG A 298 13.90 -15.37 18.78
N HIS A 299 12.74 -16.01 18.62
CA HIS A 299 12.29 -17.11 19.48
C HIS A 299 12.75 -18.49 19.00
N GLY A 300 13.60 -18.58 17.97
CA GLY A 300 14.17 -19.85 17.52
C GLY A 300 13.16 -20.76 16.81
N ILE A 301 12.23 -20.18 16.05
CA ILE A 301 11.32 -20.95 15.22
C ILE A 301 12.10 -21.57 14.04
N LYS A 302 12.03 -22.90 13.91
CA LYS A 302 12.51 -23.66 12.76
C LYS A 302 11.67 -23.29 11.54
N TYR A 303 12.34 -22.93 10.44
CA TYR A 303 11.72 -22.53 9.17
C TYR A 303 10.77 -21.31 9.31
N PRO A 304 11.28 -20.15 9.79
CA PRO A 304 10.45 -19.00 10.13
C PRO A 304 9.63 -18.47 8.95
N LYS A 305 10.12 -18.63 7.71
CA LYS A 305 9.38 -18.25 6.49
C LYS A 305 8.12 -19.09 6.28
N ILE A 306 8.20 -20.40 6.55
CA ILE A 306 7.05 -21.30 6.42
C ILE A 306 6.06 -21.06 7.56
N VAL A 307 6.55 -20.83 8.78
CA VAL A 307 5.68 -20.53 9.93
C VAL A 307 5.01 -19.17 9.80
N LEU A 308 5.68 -18.19 9.19
CA LEU A 308 5.08 -16.92 8.80
C LEU A 308 3.94 -17.13 7.81
N ALA A 309 4.15 -17.96 6.78
CA ALA A 309 3.09 -18.33 5.84
C ALA A 309 1.89 -19.02 6.53
N GLN A 310 2.14 -19.87 7.53
CA GLN A 310 1.06 -20.44 8.35
C GLN A 310 0.28 -19.36 9.08
N ALA A 311 0.95 -18.44 9.78
CA ALA A 311 0.28 -17.35 10.50
C ALA A 311 -0.57 -16.50 9.56
N ILE A 312 -0.05 -16.15 8.37
CA ILE A 312 -0.78 -15.41 7.35
C ILE A 312 -2.03 -16.16 6.91
N LEU A 313 -1.93 -17.48 6.69
CA LEU A 313 -3.06 -18.31 6.29
C LEU A 313 -4.11 -18.46 7.40
N GLU A 314 -3.70 -18.83 8.61
CA GLU A 314 -4.57 -19.06 9.78
C GLU A 314 -5.36 -17.81 10.18
N THR A 315 -4.72 -16.65 10.05
CA THR A 315 -5.31 -15.37 10.44
C THR A 315 -6.03 -14.67 9.31
N GLY A 316 -5.97 -15.18 8.08
CA GLY A 316 -6.48 -14.46 6.90
C GLY A 316 -5.79 -13.10 6.74
N ARG A 317 -4.46 -13.07 6.83
CA ARG A 317 -3.62 -11.85 6.84
C ARG A 317 -3.90 -10.92 8.04
N PHE A 318 -3.91 -11.49 9.24
CA PHE A 318 -4.14 -10.81 10.53
C PHE A 318 -5.52 -10.18 10.71
N ARG A 319 -6.53 -10.68 9.99
CA ARG A 319 -7.90 -10.14 10.01
C ARG A 319 -8.88 -11.02 10.80
N SER A 320 -8.49 -12.24 11.15
CA SER A 320 -9.38 -13.18 11.83
C SER A 320 -9.72 -12.71 13.24
N ARG A 321 -10.94 -13.02 13.67
CA ARG A 321 -11.41 -12.73 15.03
C ARG A 321 -10.52 -13.36 16.09
N VAL A 322 -10.04 -14.59 15.86
CA VAL A 322 -9.14 -15.31 16.77
C VAL A 322 -7.78 -14.62 16.87
N CYS A 323 -7.27 -14.06 15.77
CA CYS A 323 -6.07 -13.22 15.79
C CYS A 323 -6.29 -11.97 16.63
N ASN A 324 -7.36 -11.23 16.36
CA ASN A 324 -7.55 -9.88 16.92
C ASN A 324 -8.10 -9.86 18.36
N GLU A 325 -8.95 -10.82 18.74
CA GLU A 325 -9.53 -10.89 20.09
C GLU A 325 -8.71 -11.76 21.05
N HIS A 326 -8.02 -12.78 20.53
CA HIS A 326 -7.29 -13.75 21.35
C HIS A 326 -5.77 -13.70 21.16
N ASN A 327 -5.26 -12.79 20.31
CA ASN A 327 -3.84 -12.70 19.97
C ASN A 327 -3.24 -14.03 19.49
N ASN A 328 -4.04 -14.88 18.86
CA ASN A 328 -3.66 -16.25 18.52
C ASN A 328 -3.45 -16.41 17.01
N LEU A 329 -2.18 -16.30 16.60
CA LEU A 329 -1.78 -16.29 15.19
C LEU A 329 -1.85 -17.66 14.50
N PHE A 330 -1.87 -18.74 15.28
CA PHE A 330 -1.69 -20.10 14.76
C PHE A 330 -2.92 -20.98 14.97
N GLY A 331 -4.03 -20.39 15.44
CA GLY A 331 -5.25 -21.15 15.71
C GLY A 331 -5.05 -22.23 16.79
N LEU A 332 -4.16 -22.01 17.76
CA LEU A 332 -3.88 -23.01 18.80
C LEU A 332 -5.12 -23.25 19.66
N ARG A 333 -5.43 -24.53 19.94
CA ARG A 333 -6.65 -24.94 20.66
C ARG A 333 -6.37 -25.88 21.83
N HIS A 334 -7.26 -25.85 22.83
CA HIS A 334 -7.40 -26.82 23.90
C HIS A 334 -8.82 -27.39 23.90
N SER A 335 -9.12 -28.32 24.82
CA SER A 335 -10.42 -29.02 24.88
C SER A 335 -11.65 -28.12 25.03
N LYS A 336 -11.47 -26.88 25.52
CA LYS A 336 -12.57 -25.92 25.79
C LYS A 336 -12.62 -24.76 24.80
N GLY A 337 -11.71 -24.66 23.82
CA GLY A 337 -11.69 -23.54 22.88
C GLY A 337 -10.30 -23.18 22.34
N TYR A 338 -10.17 -21.94 21.88
CA TYR A 338 -8.90 -21.37 21.44
C TYR A 338 -8.11 -20.82 22.63
N TYR A 339 -6.79 -20.94 22.58
CA TYR A 339 -5.94 -20.19 23.51
C TYR A 339 -6.11 -18.69 23.27
N SER A 340 -6.08 -17.92 24.36
CA SER A 340 -5.97 -16.46 24.35
C SER A 340 -4.64 -16.06 24.97
N PHE A 341 -3.98 -15.09 24.35
CA PHE A 341 -2.69 -14.57 24.77
C PHE A 341 -2.79 -13.07 25.08
N SER A 342 -1.86 -12.57 25.89
CA SER A 342 -1.85 -11.15 26.29
C SER A 342 -1.42 -10.25 25.12
N ASN A 343 -0.58 -10.78 24.23
CA ASN A 343 -0.10 -10.15 23.01
C ASN A 343 0.19 -11.22 21.95
N TRP A 344 0.34 -10.83 20.69
CA TRP A 344 0.52 -11.76 19.59
C TRP A 344 1.86 -12.51 19.64
N GLU A 345 2.90 -11.93 20.26
CA GLU A 345 4.24 -12.54 20.35
C GLU A 345 4.23 -13.76 21.30
N GLU A 346 3.41 -13.74 22.35
CA GLU A 346 3.18 -14.93 23.19
C GLU A 346 2.64 -16.13 22.38
N SER A 347 1.88 -15.90 21.31
CA SER A 347 1.44 -16.98 20.44
C SER A 347 2.57 -17.60 19.62
N VAL A 348 3.63 -16.84 19.30
CA VAL A 348 4.86 -17.35 18.69
C VAL A 348 5.61 -18.27 19.65
N ILE A 349 5.75 -17.83 20.90
CA ILE A 349 6.36 -18.64 21.96
C ILE A 349 5.54 -19.93 22.16
N ALA A 350 4.21 -19.81 22.22
CA ALA A 350 3.33 -20.97 22.35
C ALA A 350 3.42 -21.93 21.16
N TYR A 351 3.58 -21.42 19.93
CA TYR A 351 3.80 -22.26 18.75
C TYR A 351 5.09 -23.07 18.88
N ARG A 352 6.19 -22.43 19.32
CA ARG A 352 7.46 -23.12 19.58
C ARG A 352 7.26 -24.28 20.57
N ASP A 353 6.61 -23.99 21.69
CA ASP A 353 6.53 -24.90 22.83
C ASP A 353 5.47 -25.99 22.66
N LYS A 354 4.43 -25.76 21.85
CA LYS A 354 3.29 -26.70 21.67
C LYS A 354 3.21 -27.37 20.31
N VAL A 355 3.84 -26.79 19.29
CA VAL A 355 3.82 -27.32 17.92
C VAL A 355 5.23 -27.76 17.52
N GLN A 356 6.18 -26.83 17.49
CA GLN A 356 7.52 -27.08 16.94
C GLN A 356 8.29 -28.15 17.72
N TYR A 357 8.09 -28.31 19.03
CA TYR A 357 8.76 -29.35 19.81
C TYR A 357 8.56 -30.77 19.24
N LYS A 358 7.50 -30.99 18.45
CA LYS A 358 7.19 -32.27 17.78
C LYS A 358 7.98 -32.49 16.49
N HIS A 359 8.73 -31.50 16.01
CA HIS A 359 9.52 -31.57 14.79
C HIS A 359 10.78 -32.42 15.01
N ARG A 360 11.01 -33.43 14.17
CA ARG A 360 12.16 -34.33 14.29
C ARG A 360 13.35 -33.76 13.51
N ASP A 361 14.56 -34.09 13.91
CA ASP A 361 15.74 -33.66 13.17
C ASP A 361 15.83 -34.40 11.82
N GLY A 362 16.23 -33.69 10.77
CA GLY A 362 16.24 -34.20 9.39
C GLY A 362 14.88 -34.31 8.70
N GLU A 363 13.77 -34.02 9.40
CA GLU A 363 12.43 -34.01 8.81
C GLU A 363 12.18 -32.72 8.01
N GLY A 364 11.63 -32.84 6.81
CA GLY A 364 11.15 -31.67 6.06
C GLY A 364 9.91 -31.04 6.69
N TYR A 365 9.87 -29.72 6.79
CA TYR A 365 8.83 -29.02 7.56
C TYR A 365 7.39 -29.30 7.11
N TYR A 366 7.15 -29.41 5.80
CA TYR A 366 5.82 -29.75 5.28
C TYR A 366 5.40 -31.17 5.63
N SER A 367 6.34 -32.12 5.64
CA SER A 367 6.12 -33.50 6.08
C SER A 367 5.80 -33.54 7.57
N PHE A 368 6.51 -32.73 8.37
CA PHE A 368 6.22 -32.52 9.78
C PHE A 368 4.77 -32.07 10.02
N LEU A 369 4.33 -30.99 9.36
CA LEU A 369 2.97 -30.46 9.51
C LEU A 369 1.89 -31.49 9.12
N LYS A 370 2.14 -32.24 8.05
CA LYS A 370 1.24 -33.33 7.60
C LYS A 370 1.18 -34.45 8.64
N ARG A 371 2.33 -34.88 9.19
CA ARG A 371 2.42 -35.97 10.17
C ARG A 371 1.70 -35.64 11.47
N ILE A 372 1.83 -34.42 11.98
CA ILE A 372 1.14 -34.02 13.21
C ILE A 372 -0.34 -33.72 12.99
N GLY A 373 -0.83 -33.78 11.75
CA GLY A 373 -2.21 -33.45 11.40
C GLY A 373 -2.56 -32.01 11.75
N TYR A 374 -1.65 -31.06 11.47
CA TYR A 374 -1.79 -29.68 11.92
C TYR A 374 -3.14 -29.06 11.55
N ALA A 375 -3.61 -29.29 10.32
CA ALA A 375 -4.92 -28.88 9.84
C ALA A 375 -5.65 -30.06 9.20
N SER A 376 -6.98 -30.08 9.33
CA SER A 376 -7.84 -31.10 8.70
C SER A 376 -8.08 -30.85 7.21
N ALA A 377 -7.86 -29.62 6.73
CA ALA A 377 -8.04 -29.27 5.33
C ALA A 377 -6.97 -29.96 4.45
N PRO A 378 -7.38 -30.74 3.43
CA PRO A 378 -6.44 -31.55 2.64
C PRO A 378 -5.48 -30.69 1.80
N ASP A 379 -5.86 -29.46 1.47
CA ASP A 379 -5.07 -28.52 0.66
C ASP A 379 -4.21 -27.55 1.49
N TYR A 380 -4.25 -27.64 2.82
CA TYR A 380 -3.57 -26.72 3.73
C TYR A 380 -2.09 -26.55 3.42
N ILE A 381 -1.38 -27.68 3.27
CA ILE A 381 0.07 -27.68 3.01
C ILE A 381 0.40 -27.02 1.67
N ASN A 382 -0.46 -27.16 0.66
CA ASN A 382 -0.25 -26.51 -0.63
C ASN A 382 -0.43 -25.00 -0.53
N LYS A 383 -1.47 -24.53 0.17
CA LYS A 383 -1.70 -23.10 0.44
C LYS A 383 -0.55 -22.46 1.22
N VAL A 384 -0.06 -23.14 2.27
CA VAL A 384 1.10 -22.65 3.04
C VAL A 384 2.34 -22.57 2.14
N ARG A 385 2.57 -23.56 1.27
CA ARG A 385 3.70 -23.55 0.34
C ARG A 385 3.61 -22.41 -0.67
N GLU A 386 2.42 -22.17 -1.22
CA GLU A 386 2.15 -21.07 -2.14
C GLU A 386 2.47 -19.72 -1.49
N ILE A 387 1.91 -19.46 -0.30
CA ILE A 387 2.20 -18.24 0.46
C ILE A 387 3.70 -18.14 0.79
N ALA A 388 4.34 -19.23 1.23
CA ALA A 388 5.77 -19.23 1.55
C ALA A 388 6.68 -18.99 0.35
N SER A 389 6.22 -19.29 -0.88
CA SER A 389 6.96 -18.99 -2.11
C SER A 389 6.86 -17.51 -2.53
N GLN A 390 5.87 -16.81 -1.98
CA GLN A 390 5.56 -15.40 -2.28
C GLN A 390 6.14 -14.43 -1.23
N LEU A 391 6.43 -14.93 -0.03
CA LEU A 391 7.30 -14.27 0.97
C LEU A 391 8.76 -14.35 0.51
#